data_AF-A0A1H4VY96-F1
#
_entry.id   AF-A0A1H4VY96-F1
#
_cell.length_a   1.000
_cell.length_b   1.000
_cell.length_c   1.000
_cell.angle_alpha   90.00
_cell.angle_beta   90.00
_cell.angle_gamma   90.00
#
_symmetry.space_group_name_H-M   'P 1'
#
loop_
_entity.id
_entity.type
_entity.pdbx_description
1 polymer ?
#
loop_
_entity_poly.entity_id
_entity_poly.type
_entity_poly.pdbx_seq_one_letter_code
_entity_poly.pdbx_strand_id
1 'polypeptide(L)'
;MSPSKARLAVAGTASAVLLLLGSAGTADARPVATPAAVQAAAPSYATWIADVTAVTTPAAAYLEQRLAVPGGRNAIVLDIDNTSLESYYNPAFTTPALKPVLALAKLAKAKGAAVLFVSDRTEVLRWPTEGNLKAVGYPNDGLSLRPLFNFDPVQTNKTKARIAIEQAGYTIVANIGNNVTDLDGGHAERTFKLPDYGGALS
;
A
#
# COMPACT_ATOMS: atom_id res chain seq x y z
N MET A 1 -19.36 -27.82 55.84
CA MET A 1 -17.96 -27.34 55.85
C MET A 1 -17.99 -25.85 56.12
N SER A 2 -17.40 -25.46 57.24
CA SER A 2 -17.44 -24.13 57.87
C SER A 2 -16.32 -23.21 57.28
N PRO A 3 -16.11 -21.96 57.72
CA PRO A 3 -16.61 -20.76 57.05
C PRO A 3 -15.52 -19.69 56.76
N SER A 4 -15.95 -18.58 56.14
CA SER A 4 -15.50 -17.17 56.25
C SER A 4 -14.22 -16.80 57.03
N LYS A 5 -13.44 -15.85 56.46
CA LYS A 5 -12.92 -14.56 57.03
C LYS A 5 -11.62 -14.18 56.30
N ALA A 6 -11.53 -13.06 55.58
CA ALA A 6 -11.41 -11.67 56.04
C ALA A 6 -10.02 -11.30 56.62
N ARG A 7 -9.46 -10.23 56.04
CA ARG A 7 -8.71 -9.10 56.65
C ARG A 7 -7.17 -9.07 56.71
N LEU A 8 -6.70 -7.87 56.34
CA LEU A 8 -5.59 -7.03 56.85
C LEU A 8 -4.16 -7.59 56.70
N ALA A 9 -3.29 -6.96 55.91
CA ALA A 9 -2.55 -5.70 56.18
C ALA A 9 -1.56 -5.79 57.36
N VAL A 10 -0.32 -5.37 57.10
CA VAL A 10 0.49 -4.38 57.85
C VAL A 10 2.00 -4.73 57.89
N ALA A 11 2.82 -3.71 57.54
CA ALA A 11 4.18 -3.31 57.94
C ALA A 11 5.33 -4.34 58.01
N GLY A 12 6.61 -3.99 57.86
CA GLY A 12 7.38 -2.74 57.76
C GLY A 12 8.79 -3.12 57.23
N THR A 13 9.74 -2.23 56.95
CA THR A 13 10.29 -1.18 57.80
C THR A 13 10.99 -0.09 56.97
N ALA A 14 10.94 1.14 57.50
CA ALA A 14 11.82 2.30 57.31
C ALA A 14 13.33 1.92 57.31
N SER A 15 14.34 2.70 56.88
CA SER A 15 14.52 4.12 56.54
C SER A 15 15.94 4.22 55.91
N ALA A 16 16.15 5.14 54.97
CA ALA A 16 17.36 5.98 54.92
C ALA A 16 17.17 7.07 53.85
N VAL A 17 16.75 8.24 54.31
CA VAL A 17 16.87 9.50 53.57
C VAL A 17 18.34 9.88 53.55
N LEU A 18 18.93 10.00 52.38
CA LEU A 18 20.18 10.74 52.19
C LEU A 18 19.84 11.98 51.34
N LEU A 19 19.69 13.11 52.03
CA LEU A 19 19.59 14.43 51.42
C LEU A 19 20.97 14.82 50.89
N LEU A 20 21.18 14.62 49.58
CA LEU A 20 22.24 15.31 48.85
C LEU A 20 21.64 16.58 48.26
N LEU A 21 21.93 17.71 48.90
CA LEU A 21 21.77 19.05 48.33
C LEU A 21 22.75 19.19 47.17
N GLY A 22 22.34 18.73 45.99
CA GLY A 22 22.99 19.00 44.71
C GLY A 22 22.26 20.15 44.01
N SER A 23 23.00 21.21 43.69
CA SER A 23 22.55 22.41 43.00
C SER A 23 21.70 22.12 41.76
N ALA A 24 20.57 22.82 41.66
CA ALA A 24 19.72 22.85 40.48
C ALA A 24 20.51 23.39 39.27
N GLY A 25 21.05 22.48 38.46
CA GLY A 25 21.33 22.76 37.07
C GLY A 25 20.03 22.55 36.30
N THR A 26 19.44 23.62 35.79
CA THR A 26 18.40 23.53 34.76
C THR A 26 19.03 22.89 33.53
N ALA A 27 18.94 21.56 33.42
CA ALA A 27 19.24 20.86 32.19
C ALA A 27 18.19 21.31 31.18
N ASP A 28 18.61 22.24 30.32
CA ASP A 28 17.88 22.72 29.15
C ASP A 28 17.68 21.51 28.24
N ALA A 29 16.60 20.74 28.47
CA ALA A 29 16.20 19.62 27.63
C ALA A 29 15.65 20.19 26.32
N ARG A 30 16.55 20.68 25.47
CA ARG A 30 16.22 21.03 24.09
C ARG A 30 15.74 19.75 23.41
N PRO A 31 14.56 19.75 22.76
CA PRO A 31 14.15 18.62 21.97
C PRO A 31 15.22 18.38 20.92
N VAL A 32 15.88 17.22 20.99
CA VAL A 32 16.78 16.75 19.93
C VAL A 32 15.88 16.60 18.71
N ALA A 33 16.05 17.47 17.73
CA ALA A 33 15.36 17.34 16.45
C ALA A 33 15.71 15.97 15.89
N THR A 34 14.72 15.10 15.76
CA THR A 34 14.88 13.85 15.00
C THR A 34 15.39 14.27 13.63
N PRO A 35 16.50 13.71 13.13
CA PRO A 35 16.93 14.00 11.77
C PRO A 35 15.75 13.71 10.85
N ALA A 36 15.34 14.70 10.05
CA ALA A 36 14.37 14.46 8.99
C ALA A 36 14.89 13.27 8.19
N ALA A 37 14.07 12.22 8.04
CA ALA A 37 14.45 11.06 7.27
C ALA A 37 14.88 11.55 5.89
N VAL A 38 16.17 11.40 5.56
CA VAL A 38 16.67 11.70 4.22
C VAL A 38 15.94 10.73 3.31
N GLN A 39 15.03 11.24 2.49
CA GLN A 39 14.33 10.43 1.49
C GLN A 39 15.40 9.75 0.65
N ALA A 40 15.43 8.42 0.66
CA ALA A 40 16.42 7.68 -0.11
C ALA A 40 16.29 8.09 -1.58
N ALA A 41 17.41 8.27 -2.29
CA ALA A 41 17.36 8.55 -3.71
C ALA A 41 16.74 7.36 -4.45
N ALA A 42 15.90 7.64 -5.46
CA ALA A 42 15.43 6.59 -6.36
C ALA A 42 16.64 5.90 -7.03
N PRO A 43 16.57 4.57 -7.25
CA PRO A 43 17.69 3.84 -7.85
C PRO A 43 17.80 4.14 -9.35
N SER A 44 18.70 3.43 -10.04
CA SER A 44 18.68 3.43 -11.50
C SER A 44 17.40 2.76 -12.02
N TYR A 45 16.94 3.17 -13.20
CA TYR A 45 15.81 2.52 -13.87
C TYR A 45 16.02 1.00 -14.06
N ALA A 46 17.24 0.58 -14.41
CA ALA A 46 17.55 -0.85 -14.57
C ALA A 46 17.41 -1.63 -13.25
N THR A 47 17.85 -1.05 -12.13
CA THR A 47 17.67 -1.62 -10.80
C THR A 47 16.19 -1.70 -10.45
N TRP A 48 15.43 -0.62 -10.68
CA TRP A 48 14.00 -0.61 -10.42
C TRP A 48 13.24 -1.68 -11.19
N ILE A 49 13.52 -1.83 -12.48
CA ILE A 49 12.91 -2.89 -13.31
C ILE A 49 13.28 -4.29 -12.81
N ALA A 50 14.52 -4.53 -12.38
CA ALA A 50 14.93 -5.81 -11.82
C ALA A 50 14.15 -6.14 -10.54
N ASP A 51 14.03 -5.19 -9.62
CA ASP A 51 13.34 -5.38 -8.34
C ASP A 51 11.82 -5.54 -8.54
N VAL A 52 11.21 -4.75 -9.43
CA VAL A 52 9.81 -4.94 -9.85
C VAL A 52 9.61 -6.35 -10.42
N THR A 53 10.52 -6.80 -11.30
CA THR A 53 10.44 -8.13 -11.92
C THR A 53 10.55 -9.25 -10.89
N ALA A 54 11.37 -9.07 -9.85
CA ALA A 54 11.50 -10.02 -8.75
C ALA A 54 10.18 -10.19 -7.96
N VAL A 55 9.33 -9.15 -7.91
CA VAL A 55 7.99 -9.22 -7.31
C VAL A 55 6.95 -9.76 -8.30
N THR A 56 6.97 -9.32 -9.56
CA THR A 56 5.96 -9.74 -10.53
C THR A 56 6.12 -11.19 -10.98
N THR A 57 7.33 -11.76 -10.93
CA THR A 57 7.57 -13.17 -11.29
C THR A 57 6.76 -14.15 -10.41
N PRO A 58 6.89 -14.13 -9.07
CA PRO A 58 6.03 -14.95 -8.21
C PRO A 58 4.55 -14.54 -8.26
N ALA A 59 4.24 -13.27 -8.55
CA ALA A 59 2.85 -12.83 -8.74
C ALA A 59 2.21 -13.49 -9.97
N ALA A 60 2.94 -13.60 -11.08
CA ALA A 60 2.50 -14.29 -12.28
C ALA A 60 2.23 -15.78 -11.98
N ALA A 61 3.15 -16.46 -11.30
CA ALA A 61 2.98 -17.86 -10.90
C ALA A 61 1.74 -18.06 -9.99
N TYR A 62 1.53 -17.15 -9.05
CA TYR A 62 0.33 -17.16 -8.21
C TYR A 62 -0.95 -16.98 -9.03
N LEU A 63 -1.00 -16.00 -9.95
CA LEU A 63 -2.17 -15.76 -10.79
C LEU A 63 -2.43 -16.92 -11.75
N GLU A 64 -1.39 -17.53 -12.31
CA GLU A 64 -1.48 -18.75 -13.13
C GLU A 64 -2.22 -19.86 -12.39
N GLN A 65 -1.80 -20.14 -11.16
CA GLN A 65 -2.40 -21.17 -10.31
C GLN A 65 -3.80 -20.77 -9.84
N ARG A 66 -3.96 -19.56 -9.29
CA ARG A 66 -5.20 -19.13 -8.63
C ARG A 66 -6.34 -18.97 -9.63
N LEU A 67 -6.06 -18.52 -10.84
CA LEU A 67 -7.06 -18.34 -11.89
C LEU A 67 -7.27 -19.59 -12.76
N ALA A 68 -6.53 -20.68 -12.53
CA ALA A 68 -6.82 -21.96 -13.16
C ALA A 68 -8.08 -22.63 -12.58
N VAL A 69 -8.47 -22.26 -11.36
CA VAL A 69 -9.72 -22.73 -10.74
C VAL A 69 -10.89 -21.92 -11.30
N PRO A 70 -11.81 -22.53 -12.06
CA PRO A 70 -12.94 -21.82 -12.64
C PRO A 70 -13.93 -21.38 -11.56
N GLY A 71 -14.58 -20.24 -11.77
CA GLY A 71 -15.68 -19.75 -10.93
C GLY A 71 -15.45 -18.38 -10.30
N GLY A 72 -16.55 -17.74 -9.93
CA GLY A 72 -16.57 -16.39 -9.38
C GLY A 72 -16.27 -15.30 -10.41
N ARG A 73 -16.48 -14.05 -10.01
CA ARG A 73 -16.02 -12.88 -10.77
C ARG A 73 -14.67 -12.47 -10.22
N ASN A 74 -13.60 -13.09 -10.69
CA ASN A 74 -12.26 -12.76 -10.20
C ASN A 74 -11.83 -11.38 -10.73
N ALA A 75 -11.05 -10.65 -9.93
CA ALA A 75 -10.43 -9.39 -10.34
C ALA A 75 -9.00 -9.29 -9.79
N ILE A 76 -8.15 -8.57 -10.51
CA ILE A 76 -6.95 -7.97 -9.92
C ILE A 76 -7.16 -6.47 -9.76
N VAL A 77 -6.53 -5.91 -8.74
CA VAL A 77 -6.49 -4.47 -8.50
C VAL A 77 -5.06 -3.98 -8.70
N LEU A 78 -4.90 -2.89 -9.46
CA LEU A 78 -3.63 -2.25 -9.74
C LEU A 78 -3.66 -0.79 -9.29
N ASP A 79 -2.63 -0.36 -8.57
CA ASP A 79 -2.32 1.08 -8.51
C ASP A 79 -1.77 1.58 -9.86
N ILE A 80 -1.72 2.90 -10.05
CA ILE A 80 -1.28 3.53 -11.30
C ILE A 80 0.15 4.06 -11.22
N ASP A 81 0.45 5.01 -10.35
CA ASP A 81 1.68 5.78 -10.41
C ASP A 81 2.86 4.99 -9.83
N ASN A 82 3.89 4.76 -10.62
CA ASN A 82 5.03 3.87 -10.28
C ASN A 82 4.63 2.40 -10.03
N THR A 83 3.40 2.03 -10.39
CA THR A 83 2.90 0.65 -10.39
C THR A 83 2.52 0.19 -11.80
N SER A 84 1.53 0.84 -12.42
CA SER A 84 1.13 0.51 -13.79
C SER A 84 1.79 1.41 -14.82
N LEU A 85 2.06 2.65 -14.46
CA LEU A 85 2.69 3.66 -15.30
C LEU A 85 4.02 4.09 -14.67
N GLU A 86 5.05 4.25 -15.50
CA GLU A 86 6.40 4.63 -15.08
C GLU A 86 6.53 6.13 -14.78
N SER A 87 5.62 6.68 -13.95
CA SER A 87 5.41 8.12 -13.76
C SER A 87 6.65 8.87 -13.27
N TYR A 88 7.50 8.24 -12.45
CA TYR A 88 8.76 8.84 -11.98
C TYR A 88 9.84 8.89 -13.05
N TYR A 89 10.11 7.77 -13.74
CA TYR A 89 11.22 7.67 -14.69
C TYR A 89 10.88 8.23 -16.07
N ASN A 90 9.60 8.30 -16.41
CA ASN A 90 9.11 8.73 -17.72
C ASN A 90 7.92 9.69 -17.60
N PRO A 91 8.10 10.91 -17.05
CA PRO A 91 7.03 11.90 -16.89
C PRO A 91 6.67 12.55 -18.24
N ALA A 92 6.02 11.78 -19.10
CA ALA A 92 5.54 12.21 -20.41
C ALA A 92 4.01 12.34 -20.42
N PHE A 93 3.45 13.04 -21.43
CA PHE A 93 2.00 13.14 -21.62
C PHE A 93 1.33 11.76 -21.75
N THR A 94 2.03 10.80 -22.37
CA THR A 94 1.67 9.38 -22.34
C THR A 94 2.80 8.64 -21.63
N THR A 95 2.64 8.42 -20.33
CA THR A 95 3.58 7.68 -19.51
C THR A 95 3.61 6.22 -19.97
N PRO A 96 4.79 5.63 -20.25
CA PRO A 96 4.92 4.22 -20.59
C PRO A 96 4.33 3.28 -19.53
N ALA A 97 3.85 2.11 -19.97
CA ALA A 97 3.47 1.04 -19.07
C ALA A 97 4.70 0.43 -18.39
N LEU A 98 4.58 0.14 -17.09
CA LEU A 98 5.54 -0.71 -16.39
C LEU A 98 5.38 -2.16 -16.89
N LYS A 99 6.23 -2.55 -17.84
CA LYS A 99 6.06 -3.79 -18.62
C LYS A 99 5.80 -5.05 -17.78
N PRO A 100 6.50 -5.30 -16.65
CA PRO A 100 6.23 -6.48 -15.84
C PRO A 100 4.79 -6.51 -15.27
N VAL A 101 4.23 -5.36 -14.87
CA VAL A 101 2.85 -5.26 -14.35
C VAL A 101 1.83 -5.35 -15.49
N LEU A 102 2.12 -4.78 -16.66
CA LEU A 102 1.29 -4.96 -17.86
C LEU A 102 1.16 -6.44 -18.24
N ALA A 103 2.23 -7.23 -18.09
CA ALA A 103 2.19 -8.67 -18.32
C ALA A 103 1.24 -9.38 -17.33
N LEU A 104 1.23 -9.00 -16.05
CA LEU A 104 0.27 -9.52 -15.07
C LEU A 104 -1.17 -9.17 -15.43
N ALA A 105 -1.43 -7.92 -15.85
CA ALA A 105 -2.75 -7.48 -16.28
C ALA A 105 -3.26 -8.31 -17.46
N LYS A 106 -2.43 -8.50 -18.48
CA LYS A 106 -2.78 -9.31 -19.66
C LYS A 106 -2.98 -10.78 -19.30
N LEU A 107 -2.14 -11.34 -18.44
CA LEU A 107 -2.29 -12.70 -17.91
C LEU A 107 -3.63 -12.88 -17.19
N ALA A 108 -3.95 -12.00 -16.24
CA ALA A 108 -5.19 -12.04 -15.49
C ALA A 108 -6.41 -11.93 -16.42
N LYS A 109 -6.35 -11.00 -17.37
CA LYS A 109 -7.42 -10.80 -18.35
C LYS A 109 -7.63 -12.01 -19.25
N ALA A 110 -6.54 -12.63 -19.72
CA ALA A 110 -6.60 -13.84 -20.55
C ALA A 110 -7.22 -15.03 -19.80
N LYS A 111 -7.14 -15.04 -18.47
CA LYS A 111 -7.77 -16.04 -17.60
C LYS A 111 -9.15 -15.63 -17.09
N GLY A 112 -9.75 -14.58 -17.66
CA GLY A 112 -11.12 -14.16 -17.38
C GLY A 112 -11.28 -13.33 -16.11
N ALA A 113 -10.20 -12.90 -15.45
CA ALA A 113 -10.29 -11.93 -14.37
C ALA A 113 -10.48 -10.51 -14.93
N ALA A 114 -11.21 -9.67 -14.19
CA ALA A 114 -11.26 -8.25 -14.46
C ALA A 114 -9.95 -7.57 -14.04
N VAL A 115 -9.54 -6.54 -14.78
CA VAL A 115 -8.41 -5.68 -14.42
C VAL A 115 -8.95 -4.31 -14.02
N LEU A 116 -8.87 -4.03 -12.72
CA LEU A 116 -9.43 -2.84 -12.11
C LEU A 116 -8.30 -1.96 -11.55
N PHE A 117 -8.45 -0.65 -11.67
CA PHE A 117 -7.47 0.32 -11.19
C PHE A 117 -8.02 1.09 -9.99
N VAL A 118 -7.17 1.28 -8.97
CA VAL A 118 -7.47 2.09 -7.79
C VAL A 118 -6.31 3.06 -7.58
N SER A 119 -6.55 4.34 -7.78
CA SER A 119 -5.51 5.37 -7.73
C SER A 119 -5.95 6.58 -6.92
N ASP A 120 -4.97 7.31 -6.38
CA ASP A 120 -5.22 8.59 -5.71
C ASP A 120 -5.20 9.79 -6.66
N ARG A 121 -4.97 9.56 -7.97
CA ARG A 121 -5.24 10.58 -8.99
C ARG A 121 -6.66 11.10 -8.82
N THR A 122 -6.82 12.41 -8.93
CA THR A 122 -8.13 13.05 -8.77
C THR A 122 -9.04 12.74 -9.94
N GLU A 123 -10.35 12.70 -9.70
CA GLU A 123 -11.38 12.37 -10.69
C GLU A 123 -11.32 13.25 -11.96
N VAL A 124 -10.80 14.48 -11.84
CA VAL A 124 -10.56 15.37 -13.00
C VAL A 124 -9.55 14.82 -14.01
N LEU A 125 -8.70 13.89 -13.58
CA LEU A 125 -7.71 13.20 -14.43
C LEU A 125 -8.25 11.90 -15.04
N ARG A 126 -9.55 11.57 -14.88
CA ARG A 126 -10.13 10.32 -15.41
C ARG A 126 -9.84 10.13 -16.89
N TRP A 127 -10.25 11.09 -17.72
CA TRP A 127 -10.14 10.98 -19.18
C TRP A 127 -8.68 10.83 -19.65
N PRO A 128 -7.72 11.67 -19.21
CA PRO A 128 -6.30 11.46 -19.50
C PRO A 128 -5.77 10.12 -19.01
N THR A 129 -6.17 9.67 -17.81
CA THR A 129 -5.70 8.43 -17.22
C THR A 129 -6.18 7.21 -18.00
N GLU A 130 -7.47 7.13 -18.34
CA GLU A 130 -8.03 6.06 -19.17
C GLU A 130 -7.40 6.06 -20.57
N GLY A 131 -7.20 7.25 -21.15
CA GLY A 131 -6.52 7.43 -22.43
C GLY A 131 -5.09 6.88 -22.40
N ASN A 132 -4.31 7.21 -21.36
CA ASN A 132 -2.95 6.71 -21.20
C ASN A 132 -2.93 5.18 -21.02
N LEU A 133 -3.72 4.62 -20.10
CA LEU A 133 -3.78 3.18 -19.84
C LEU A 133 -4.12 2.40 -21.13
N LYS A 134 -5.10 2.89 -21.90
CA LYS A 134 -5.46 2.33 -23.19
C LYS A 134 -4.32 2.43 -24.20
N ALA A 135 -3.68 3.61 -24.31
CA ALA A 135 -2.61 3.86 -25.27
C ALA A 135 -1.39 2.93 -25.05
N VAL A 136 -1.12 2.56 -23.80
CA VAL A 136 -0.01 1.65 -23.45
C VAL A 136 -0.43 0.19 -23.31
N GLY A 137 -1.69 -0.12 -23.63
CA GLY A 137 -2.17 -1.48 -23.85
C GLY A 137 -2.69 -2.21 -22.62
N TYR A 138 -3.03 -1.51 -21.54
CA TYR A 138 -3.70 -2.12 -20.40
C TYR A 138 -5.16 -2.49 -20.74
N PRO A 139 -5.61 -3.71 -20.42
CA PRO A 139 -7.04 -3.95 -20.23
C PRO A 139 -7.51 -3.11 -19.02
N ASN A 140 -8.61 -2.37 -19.19
CA ASN A 140 -9.18 -1.53 -18.14
C ASN A 140 -10.68 -1.82 -18.04
N ASP A 141 -11.06 -2.63 -17.05
CA ASP A 141 -12.46 -3.00 -16.78
C ASP A 141 -13.12 -2.07 -15.74
N GLY A 142 -12.36 -1.15 -15.15
CA GLY A 142 -12.86 -0.21 -14.16
C GLY A 142 -11.74 0.63 -13.55
N LEU A 143 -12.06 1.89 -13.27
CA LEU A 143 -11.12 2.87 -12.73
C LEU A 143 -11.77 3.63 -11.57
N SER A 144 -11.25 3.42 -10.37
CA SER A 144 -11.58 4.16 -9.16
C SER A 144 -10.51 5.22 -8.91
N LEU A 145 -10.89 6.48 -9.09
CA LEU A 145 -10.05 7.65 -8.80
C LEU A 145 -10.54 8.33 -7.53
N ARG A 146 -9.73 9.25 -7.01
CA ARG A 146 -10.07 10.06 -5.85
C ARG A 146 -11.17 11.07 -6.22
N PRO A 147 -12.36 11.01 -5.57
CA PRO A 147 -13.42 11.99 -5.83
C PRO A 147 -12.97 13.42 -5.58
N LEU A 148 -13.56 14.35 -6.31
CA LEU A 148 -13.38 15.78 -6.04
C LEU A 148 -13.79 16.12 -4.61
N PHE A 149 -13.01 16.98 -3.96
CA PHE A 149 -13.22 17.40 -2.57
C PHE A 149 -13.24 16.26 -1.54
N ASN A 150 -12.60 15.12 -1.84
CA ASN A 150 -12.34 14.09 -0.85
C ASN A 150 -11.02 14.37 -0.11
N PHE A 151 -11.11 14.51 1.22
CA PHE A 151 -9.97 14.78 2.09
C PHE A 151 -9.56 13.58 2.97
N ASP A 152 -10.19 12.42 2.76
CA ASP A 152 -9.85 11.19 3.48
C ASP A 152 -8.38 10.79 3.28
N PRO A 153 -7.73 10.12 4.23
CA PRO A 153 -6.41 9.54 3.98
C PRO A 153 -6.40 8.65 2.73
N VAL A 154 -5.30 8.66 1.96
CA VAL A 154 -5.14 7.87 0.72
C VAL A 154 -5.51 6.40 0.95
N GLN A 155 -4.98 5.81 2.02
CA GLN A 155 -5.27 4.42 2.42
C GLN A 155 -6.78 4.21 2.61
N THR A 156 -7.47 5.11 3.32
CA THR A 156 -8.93 5.02 3.54
C THR A 156 -9.70 5.07 2.22
N ASN A 157 -9.33 5.99 1.31
CA ASN A 157 -9.96 6.09 -0.01
C ASN A 157 -9.76 4.80 -0.83
N LYS A 158 -8.54 4.27 -0.87
CA LYS A 158 -8.23 3.03 -1.59
C LYS A 158 -8.92 1.80 -0.98
N THR A 159 -9.01 1.72 0.34
CA THR A 159 -9.78 0.66 1.02
C THR A 159 -11.26 0.71 0.63
N LYS A 160 -11.89 1.91 0.63
CA LYS A 160 -13.29 2.09 0.18
C LYS A 160 -13.50 1.63 -1.26
N ALA A 161 -12.55 1.92 -2.15
CA ALA A 161 -12.61 1.47 -3.54
C ALA A 161 -12.57 -0.06 -3.65
N ARG A 162 -11.72 -0.75 -2.89
CA ARG A 162 -11.66 -2.23 -2.89
C ARG A 162 -12.93 -2.85 -2.29
N ILE A 163 -13.50 -2.26 -1.24
CA ILE A 163 -14.80 -2.67 -0.70
C ILE A 163 -15.89 -2.55 -1.78
N ALA A 164 -15.93 -1.44 -2.52
CA ALA A 164 -16.92 -1.26 -3.59
C ALA A 164 -16.78 -2.31 -4.71
N ILE A 165 -15.55 -2.72 -5.02
CA ILE A 165 -15.28 -3.80 -5.98
C ILE A 165 -15.83 -5.14 -5.47
N GLU A 166 -15.61 -5.48 -4.20
CA GLU A 166 -16.19 -6.69 -3.59
C GLU A 166 -17.72 -6.65 -3.57
N GLN A 167 -18.30 -5.49 -3.21
CA GLN A 167 -19.76 -5.27 -3.22
C GLN A 167 -20.36 -5.40 -4.63
N ALA A 168 -19.59 -5.07 -5.67
CA ALA A 168 -19.97 -5.32 -7.06
C ALA A 168 -19.91 -6.81 -7.44
N GLY A 169 -19.54 -7.69 -6.51
CA GLY A 169 -19.53 -9.15 -6.64
C GLY A 169 -18.21 -9.73 -7.11
N TYR A 170 -17.12 -8.94 -7.11
CA TYR A 170 -15.80 -9.43 -7.47
C TYR A 170 -15.07 -10.06 -6.28
N THR A 171 -14.25 -11.07 -6.55
CA THR A 171 -13.20 -11.53 -5.64
C THR A 171 -11.87 -10.95 -6.10
N ILE A 172 -11.27 -10.08 -5.29
CA ILE A 172 -9.96 -9.51 -5.59
C ILE A 172 -8.89 -10.55 -5.26
N VAL A 173 -8.41 -11.27 -6.27
CA VAL A 173 -7.42 -12.34 -6.08
C VAL A 173 -6.01 -11.77 -5.88
N ALA A 174 -5.71 -10.63 -6.49
CA ALA A 174 -4.43 -9.95 -6.32
C ALA A 174 -4.59 -8.43 -6.29
N ASN A 175 -3.89 -7.78 -5.38
CA ASN A 175 -3.75 -6.32 -5.34
C ASN A 175 -2.26 -5.96 -5.44
N ILE A 176 -1.90 -5.13 -6.42
CA ILE A 176 -0.52 -4.77 -6.73
C ILE A 176 -0.37 -3.26 -6.64
N GLY A 177 0.64 -2.82 -5.89
CA GLY A 177 0.92 -1.40 -5.65
C GLY A 177 2.34 -1.18 -5.12
N ASN A 178 2.86 0.03 -5.31
CA ASN A 178 4.18 0.45 -4.90
C ASN A 178 4.18 1.10 -3.52
N ASN A 179 3.06 1.60 -3.01
CA ASN A 179 2.96 2.18 -1.67
C ASN A 179 2.21 1.23 -0.72
N VAL A 180 2.55 1.26 0.57
CA VAL A 180 1.83 0.50 1.61
C VAL A 180 0.34 0.83 1.65
N THR A 181 -0.04 2.08 1.39
CA THR A 181 -1.43 2.56 1.34
C THR A 181 -2.24 1.95 0.20
N ASP A 182 -1.59 1.38 -0.83
CA ASP A 182 -2.26 0.64 -1.90
C ASP A 182 -2.81 -0.70 -1.41
N LEU A 183 -2.16 -1.27 -0.39
CA LEU A 183 -2.31 -2.64 0.04
C LEU A 183 -3.00 -2.75 1.41
N ASP A 184 -2.72 -1.81 2.30
CA ASP A 184 -3.26 -1.77 3.66
C ASP A 184 -4.77 -1.60 3.68
N GLY A 185 -5.40 -2.21 4.68
CA GLY A 185 -6.86 -2.25 4.84
C GLY A 185 -7.55 -3.48 4.25
N GLY A 186 -6.80 -4.46 3.72
CA GLY A 186 -7.33 -5.76 3.28
C GLY A 186 -8.10 -5.70 1.96
N HIS A 187 -9.09 -6.59 1.79
CA HIS A 187 -9.91 -6.75 0.59
C HIS A 187 -9.16 -7.26 -0.64
N ALA A 188 -8.21 -8.17 -0.42
CA ALA A 188 -7.55 -8.94 -1.47
C ALA A 188 -7.06 -10.27 -0.89
N GLU A 189 -7.12 -11.36 -1.65
CA GLU A 189 -6.59 -12.66 -1.21
C GLU A 189 -5.06 -12.61 -1.06
N ARG A 190 -4.38 -11.91 -1.97
CA ARG A 190 -2.93 -11.70 -1.91
C ARG A 190 -2.56 -10.29 -2.37
N THR A 191 -1.57 -9.71 -1.70
CA THR A 191 -0.99 -8.41 -2.04
C THR A 191 0.43 -8.57 -2.55
N PHE A 192 0.83 -7.74 -3.52
CA PHE A 192 2.19 -7.69 -4.03
C PHE A 192 2.71 -6.25 -3.96
N LYS A 193 3.65 -6.01 -3.04
CA LYS A 193 4.28 -4.71 -2.84
C LYS A 193 5.46 -4.54 -3.79
N LEU A 194 5.35 -3.60 -4.72
CA LEU A 194 6.46 -3.15 -5.54
C LEU A 194 7.40 -2.25 -4.70
N PRO A 195 8.69 -2.16 -5.07
CA PRO A 195 9.64 -1.32 -4.34
C PRO A 195 9.33 0.16 -4.52
N ASP A 196 9.28 0.90 -3.40
CA ASP A 196 9.17 2.38 -3.37
C ASP A 196 10.45 3.07 -2.90
N TYR A 197 11.48 2.31 -2.50
CA TYR A 197 12.76 2.80 -1.99
C TYR A 197 12.60 3.82 -0.86
N GLY A 198 11.80 3.50 0.15
CA GLY A 198 11.56 4.43 1.27
C GLY A 198 10.74 5.65 0.85
N GLY A 199 9.80 5.45 -0.09
CA GLY A 199 8.89 6.47 -0.60
C GLY A 199 9.44 7.33 -1.74
N ALA A 200 10.66 7.08 -2.22
CA ALA A 200 11.24 7.77 -3.37
C ALA A 200 10.42 7.58 -4.65
N LEU A 201 9.74 6.44 -4.78
CA LEU A 201 8.83 6.12 -5.88
C LEU A 201 7.39 5.98 -5.39
N SER A 202 6.98 6.70 -4.34
CA SER A 202 5.59 6.69 -3.86
C SER A 202 4.61 7.32 -4.86
#